data_AF-A0A7H4N7Y4-F1
#
_entry.id   AF-A0A7H4N7Y4-F1
#
_cell.length_a   1.000
_cell.length_b   1.000
_cell.length_c   1.000
_cell.angle_alpha   90.00
_cell.angle_beta   90.00
_cell.angle_gamma   90.00
#
_symmetry.space_group_name_H-M   'P 1'
#
loop_
_entity.id
_entity.type
_entity.pdbx_description
1 polymer ?
#
loop_
_entity_poly.entity_id
_entity_poly.type
_entity_poly.pdbx_seq_one_letter_code
_entity_poly.pdbx_strand_id
1 'polypeptide(L)'
;MTISHVICATPGYLEHYGTPQTPQDLREHSCISLGETPADSRWKFRRGGKTETIQTHGRYAANHTAVRLDAVKQNLGIGSLPLFTAREALARGEIVQVLPEWEFISHYSGQLWLLWSGNKHMPARMRAMIDYLSEKMKPASGSPALAQRSKTTE
;
A
#
# COMPACT_ATOMS: atom_id res chain seq x y z
N MET A 1 6.61 4.01 -11.93
CA MET A 1 6.38 2.78 -11.13
C MET A 1 5.09 2.98 -10.34
N THR A 2 4.18 2.01 -10.38
CA THR A 2 2.95 2.09 -9.58
C THR A 2 3.21 1.47 -8.21
N ILE A 3 2.95 2.22 -7.15
CA ILE A 3 2.89 1.75 -5.77
C ILE A 3 1.52 1.12 -5.56
N SER A 4 1.50 -0.19 -5.34
CA SER A 4 0.32 -0.92 -4.91
C SER A 4 0.39 -1.21 -3.41
N HIS A 5 -0.79 -1.41 -2.81
CA HIS A 5 -0.93 -1.87 -1.43
C HIS A 5 -1.62 -3.22 -1.41
N VAL A 6 -1.32 -3.98 -0.38
CA VAL A 6 -1.97 -5.26 -0.05
C VAL A 6 -2.37 -5.23 1.41
N ILE A 7 -3.33 -6.08 1.76
CA ILE A 7 -3.55 -6.46 3.15
C ILE A 7 -2.99 -7.85 3.37
N CYS A 8 -2.42 -8.09 4.53
CA CYS A 8 -1.72 -9.33 4.82
C CYS A 8 -1.76 -9.67 6.31
N ALA A 9 -1.62 -10.95 6.60
CA ALA A 9 -1.56 -11.50 7.94
C ALA A 9 -0.54 -12.65 7.96
N THR A 10 -0.12 -13.06 9.14
CA THR A 10 0.61 -14.32 9.30
C THR A 10 -0.32 -15.52 9.11
N PRO A 11 0.18 -16.67 8.65
CA PRO A 11 -0.60 -17.92 8.65
C PRO A 11 -1.17 -18.26 10.03
N GLY A 12 -0.38 -18.09 11.10
CA GLY A 12 -0.80 -18.39 12.47
C GLY A 12 -1.96 -17.52 12.97
N TYR A 13 -2.00 -16.23 12.57
CA TYR A 13 -3.17 -15.39 12.89
C TYR A 13 -4.43 -15.90 12.19
N LEU A 14 -4.33 -16.27 10.90
CA LEU A 14 -5.48 -16.75 10.13
C LEU A 14 -5.95 -18.14 10.57
N GLU A 15 -5.06 -18.99 11.07
CA GLU A 15 -5.41 -20.29 11.65
C GLU A 15 -6.23 -20.11 12.94
N HIS A 16 -5.88 -19.12 13.76
CA HIS A 16 -6.56 -18.88 15.05
C HIS A 16 -7.88 -18.11 14.90
N TYR A 17 -7.92 -17.11 14.01
CA TYR A 17 -9.06 -16.19 13.87
C TYR A 17 -9.91 -16.45 12.62
N GLY A 18 -9.52 -17.39 11.77
CA GLY A 18 -10.16 -17.64 10.47
C GLY A 18 -9.60 -16.75 9.35
N THR A 19 -9.85 -17.16 8.10
CA THR A 19 -9.43 -16.40 6.90
C THR A 19 -10.61 -15.64 6.30
N PRO A 20 -10.54 -14.29 6.23
CA PRO A 20 -11.56 -13.48 5.53
C PRO A 20 -11.78 -13.94 4.09
N GLN A 21 -13.03 -14.13 3.70
CA GLN A 21 -13.44 -14.45 2.33
C GLN A 21 -13.99 -13.21 1.60
N THR A 22 -14.53 -12.27 2.37
CA THR A 22 -15.09 -11.01 1.89
C THR A 22 -14.54 -9.81 2.67
N PRO A 23 -14.58 -8.59 2.11
CA PRO A 23 -14.22 -7.38 2.85
C PRO A 23 -15.03 -7.18 4.14
N GLN A 24 -16.27 -7.67 4.21
CA GLN A 24 -17.12 -7.55 5.40
C GLN A 24 -16.57 -8.32 6.60
N ASP A 25 -15.94 -9.47 6.35
CA ASP A 25 -15.38 -10.34 7.39
C ASP A 25 -14.28 -9.63 8.20
N LEU A 26 -13.62 -8.64 7.60
CA LEU A 26 -12.60 -7.81 8.27
C LEU A 26 -13.12 -7.06 9.50
N ARG A 27 -14.44 -6.92 9.68
CA ARG A 27 -15.03 -6.36 10.91
C ARG A 27 -14.77 -7.22 12.14
N GLU A 28 -14.60 -8.53 11.95
CA GLU A 28 -14.34 -9.49 13.02
C GLU A 28 -12.84 -9.68 13.31
N HIS A 29 -11.97 -8.97 12.60
CA HIS A 29 -10.52 -9.06 12.75
C HIS A 29 -9.91 -7.78 13.30
N SER A 30 -8.83 -7.93 14.08
CA SER A 30 -7.94 -6.82 14.43
C SER A 30 -7.22 -6.34 13.17
N CYS A 31 -7.57 -5.16 12.69
CA CYS A 31 -6.97 -4.56 11.51
C CYS A 31 -5.97 -3.45 11.88
N ILE A 32 -4.78 -3.52 11.31
CA ILE A 32 -3.67 -2.59 11.55
C ILE A 32 -3.64 -1.57 10.41
N SER A 33 -4.20 -0.38 10.68
CA SER A 33 -4.30 0.72 9.71
C SER A 33 -3.09 1.69 9.81
N LEU A 34 -2.99 2.60 8.83
CA LEU A 34 -1.99 3.67 8.83
C LEU A 34 -2.17 4.62 10.02
N GLY A 35 -3.40 4.98 10.37
CA GLY A 35 -3.71 5.79 11.56
C GLY A 35 -3.18 7.24 11.53
N GLU A 36 -2.85 7.78 10.37
CA GLU A 36 -2.50 9.21 10.20
C GLU A 36 -3.77 10.08 10.23
N THR A 37 -4.86 9.57 9.68
CA THR A 37 -6.20 10.20 9.76
C THR A 37 -7.25 9.16 10.15
N PRO A 38 -8.42 9.59 10.70
CA PRO A 38 -9.53 8.66 10.95
C PRO A 38 -9.98 7.92 9.68
N ALA A 39 -9.79 8.52 8.50
CA ALA A 39 -10.16 7.90 7.22
C ALA A 39 -9.31 6.66 6.88
N ASP A 40 -8.13 6.49 7.47
CA ASP A 40 -7.23 5.36 7.17
C ASP A 40 -7.75 4.01 7.66
N SER A 41 -8.73 4.05 8.57
CA SER A 41 -9.47 2.87 9.04
C SER A 41 -10.64 2.50 8.13
N ARG A 42 -10.98 3.32 7.13
CA ARG A 42 -11.98 3.00 6.09
C ARG A 42 -11.30 2.35 4.90
N TRP A 43 -11.29 1.03 4.89
CA TRP A 43 -10.66 0.26 3.84
C TRP A 43 -11.60 0.07 2.66
N LYS A 44 -11.07 0.26 1.45
CA LYS A 44 -11.84 0.19 0.21
C LYS A 44 -11.29 -0.93 -0.67
N PHE A 45 -12.19 -1.71 -1.21
CA PHE A 45 -11.89 -2.88 -2.04
C PHE A 45 -12.65 -2.79 -3.36
N ARG A 46 -12.07 -3.34 -4.43
CA ARG A 46 -12.74 -3.46 -5.73
C ARG A 46 -12.57 -4.86 -6.32
N ARG A 47 -13.65 -5.42 -6.87
CA ARG A 47 -13.66 -6.68 -7.60
C ARG A 47 -14.79 -6.68 -8.62
N GLY A 48 -14.50 -6.97 -9.89
CA GLY A 48 -15.52 -7.11 -10.94
C GLY A 48 -16.46 -5.90 -11.10
N GLY A 49 -15.93 -4.66 -11.00
CA GLY A 49 -16.73 -3.43 -11.05
C GLY A 49 -17.47 -3.08 -9.75
N LYS A 50 -17.59 -4.02 -8.80
CA LYS A 50 -18.12 -3.76 -7.46
C LYS A 50 -17.05 -3.10 -6.61
N THR A 51 -17.44 -2.07 -5.86
CA THR A 51 -16.59 -1.41 -4.87
C THR A 51 -17.23 -1.55 -3.51
N GLU A 52 -16.45 -1.95 -2.52
CA GLU A 52 -16.90 -2.09 -1.14
C GLU A 52 -16.02 -1.25 -0.23
N THR A 53 -16.63 -0.59 0.75
CA THR A 53 -15.91 0.19 1.76
C THR A 53 -16.35 -0.31 3.12
N ILE A 54 -15.39 -0.67 3.96
CA ILE A 54 -15.62 -1.22 5.28
C ILE A 54 -14.86 -0.38 6.31
N GLN A 55 -15.53 -0.14 7.44
CA GLN A 55 -14.88 0.44 8.61
C GLN A 55 -14.17 -0.69 9.34
N THR A 56 -12.85 -0.63 9.39
CA THR A 56 -12.02 -1.54 10.18
C THR A 56 -11.85 -1.04 11.60
N HIS A 57 -11.55 -1.98 12.49
CA HIS A 57 -11.21 -1.71 13.88
C HIS A 57 -9.99 -2.56 14.24
N GLY A 58 -9.21 -2.10 15.22
CA GLY A 58 -8.04 -2.82 15.68
C GLY A 58 -7.43 -2.13 16.89
N ARG A 59 -6.71 -2.91 17.68
CA ARG A 59 -6.01 -2.42 18.88
C ARG A 59 -4.71 -1.67 18.57
N TYR A 60 -4.32 -1.59 17.30
CA TYR A 60 -3.04 -1.03 16.87
C TYR A 60 -3.16 -0.34 15.53
N ALA A 61 -2.59 0.86 15.42
CA ALA A 61 -2.40 1.60 14.18
C ALA A 61 -1.03 2.26 14.22
N ALA A 62 -0.36 2.34 13.08
CA ALA A 62 0.99 2.92 13.01
C ALA A 62 1.22 3.55 11.66
N ASN A 63 1.63 4.82 11.64
CA ASN A 63 1.88 5.55 10.40
C ASN A 63 3.20 5.17 9.71
N HIS A 64 3.98 4.27 10.32
CA HIS A 64 5.23 3.76 9.76
C HIS A 64 5.07 2.34 9.17
N THR A 65 5.45 2.15 7.90
CA THR A 65 5.22 0.90 7.16
C THR A 65 5.97 -0.30 7.78
N ALA A 66 7.22 -0.12 8.19
CA ALA A 66 8.00 -1.20 8.82
C ALA A 66 7.42 -1.62 10.18
N VAL A 67 6.82 -0.69 10.92
CA VAL A 67 6.19 -0.98 12.23
C VAL A 67 4.90 -1.75 12.02
N ARG A 68 4.11 -1.41 10.99
CA ARG A 68 2.94 -2.22 10.60
C ARG A 68 3.33 -3.64 10.18
N LEU A 69 4.41 -3.79 9.41
CA LEU A 69 4.90 -5.11 9.01
C LEU A 69 5.34 -5.94 10.22
N ASP A 70 6.08 -5.35 11.15
CA ASP A 70 6.49 -6.03 12.37
C ASP A 70 5.27 -6.45 13.20
N ALA A 71 4.29 -5.55 13.39
CA ALA A 71 3.04 -5.88 14.08
C ALA A 71 2.28 -7.04 13.42
N VAL A 72 2.23 -7.11 12.08
CA VAL A 72 1.65 -8.26 11.37
C VAL A 72 2.43 -9.53 11.69
N LYS A 73 3.77 -9.50 11.57
CA LYS A 73 4.65 -10.65 11.84
C LYS A 73 4.55 -11.16 13.27
N GLN A 74 4.21 -10.29 14.22
CA GLN A 74 3.97 -10.61 15.62
C GLN A 74 2.53 -11.12 15.90
N ASN A 75 1.75 -11.46 14.86
CA ASN A 75 0.37 -11.95 14.95
C ASN A 75 -0.63 -10.94 15.58
N LEU A 76 -0.39 -9.63 15.49
CA LEU A 76 -1.33 -8.65 16.07
C LEU A 76 -2.63 -8.49 15.28
N GLY A 77 -2.63 -8.85 13.99
CA GLY A 77 -3.76 -8.59 13.10
C GLY A 77 -3.46 -8.67 11.62
N ILE A 78 -4.44 -8.21 10.83
CA ILE A 78 -4.34 -8.02 9.39
C ILE A 78 -3.86 -6.58 9.13
N GLY A 79 -2.73 -6.40 8.46
CA GLY A 79 -2.15 -5.08 8.22
C GLY A 79 -2.20 -4.63 6.77
N SER A 80 -2.44 -3.34 6.56
CA SER A 80 -2.32 -2.70 5.24
C SER A 80 -0.89 -2.21 4.99
N LEU A 81 -0.29 -2.69 3.91
CA LEU A 81 1.12 -2.46 3.59
C LEU A 81 1.33 -2.13 2.12
N PRO A 82 2.26 -1.20 1.79
CA PRO A 82 2.77 -1.10 0.44
C PRO A 82 3.40 -2.42 0.03
N LEU A 83 3.16 -2.87 -1.20
CA LEU A 83 3.66 -4.16 -1.68
C LEU A 83 5.20 -4.24 -1.63
N PHE A 84 5.90 -3.14 -1.88
CA PHE A 84 7.37 -3.11 -1.79
C PHE A 84 7.89 -3.38 -0.38
N THR A 85 7.11 -3.05 0.66
CA THR A 85 7.44 -3.37 2.06
C THR A 85 7.11 -4.83 2.39
N ALA A 86 5.97 -5.33 1.90
CA ALA A 86 5.51 -6.70 2.16
C ALA A 86 6.26 -7.78 1.34
N ARG A 87 6.89 -7.40 0.23
CA ARG A 87 7.39 -8.32 -0.81
C ARG A 87 8.25 -9.46 -0.27
N GLU A 88 9.26 -9.16 0.54
CA GLU A 88 10.18 -10.18 1.04
C GLU A 88 9.50 -11.14 2.02
N ALA A 89 8.69 -10.60 2.94
CA ALA A 89 7.95 -11.41 3.91
C ALA A 89 6.92 -12.33 3.23
N LEU A 90 6.25 -11.83 2.18
CA LEU A 90 5.36 -12.63 1.33
C LEU A 90 6.14 -13.74 0.61
N ALA A 91 7.29 -13.42 0.02
CA ALA A 91 8.12 -14.40 -0.69
C ALA A 91 8.67 -15.49 0.22
N ARG A 92 8.97 -15.16 1.49
CA ARG A 92 9.39 -16.13 2.52
C ARG A 92 8.24 -16.88 3.18
N GLY A 93 6.98 -16.56 2.88
CA GLY A 93 5.80 -17.15 3.51
C GLY A 93 5.61 -16.76 4.98
N GLU A 94 6.33 -15.75 5.47
CA GLU A 94 6.18 -15.23 6.84
C GLU A 94 4.80 -14.57 7.02
N ILE A 95 4.29 -13.98 5.95
CA ILE A 95 2.95 -13.41 5.85
C ILE A 95 2.32 -13.88 4.54
N VAL A 96 1.00 -13.84 4.47
CA VAL A 96 0.21 -14.16 3.29
C VAL A 96 -0.72 -13.00 2.95
N GLN A 97 -0.98 -12.81 1.66
CA GLN A 97 -1.96 -11.81 1.22
C GLN A 97 -3.37 -12.27 1.59
N VAL A 98 -4.14 -11.37 2.17
CA VAL A 98 -5.55 -11.57 2.54
C VAL A 98 -6.43 -10.94 1.45
N LEU A 99 -7.54 -11.60 1.11
CA LEU A 99 -8.45 -11.18 0.02
C LEU A 99 -7.73 -10.93 -1.32
N PRO A 100 -6.91 -11.88 -1.86
CA PRO A 100 -6.14 -11.67 -3.08
C PRO A 100 -6.98 -11.38 -4.33
N GLU A 101 -8.25 -11.81 -4.31
CA GLU A 101 -9.25 -11.57 -5.35
C GLU A 101 -9.77 -10.12 -5.40
N TRP A 102 -9.41 -9.30 -4.41
CA TRP A 102 -9.85 -7.93 -4.27
C TRP A 102 -8.69 -6.96 -4.43
N GLU A 103 -8.88 -5.94 -5.26
CA GLU A 103 -7.98 -4.80 -5.33
C GLU A 103 -8.16 -3.93 -4.07
N PHE A 104 -7.13 -3.82 -3.24
CA PHE A 104 -7.13 -2.93 -2.08
C PHE A 104 -6.80 -1.49 -2.50
N ILE A 105 -7.74 -0.57 -2.31
CA ILE A 105 -7.65 0.83 -2.72
C ILE A 105 -7.28 1.67 -1.51
N SER A 106 -6.05 2.18 -1.53
CA SER A 106 -5.50 3.10 -0.55
C SER A 106 -5.23 4.47 -1.19
N HIS A 107 -5.36 5.55 -0.42
CA HIS A 107 -4.95 6.89 -0.84
C HIS A 107 -3.44 7.01 -1.07
N TYR A 108 -2.67 6.05 -0.55
CA TYR A 108 -1.21 5.98 -0.66
C TYR A 108 -0.77 5.03 -1.79
N SER A 109 -1.69 4.58 -2.64
CA SER A 109 -1.40 3.85 -3.88
C SER A 109 -1.32 4.81 -5.07
N GLY A 110 -0.59 4.42 -6.12
CA GLY A 110 -0.51 5.20 -7.36
C GLY A 110 0.92 5.47 -7.81
N GLN A 111 1.20 6.69 -8.28
CA GLN A 111 2.49 7.03 -8.88
C GLN A 111 3.51 7.50 -7.85
N LEU A 112 4.77 7.16 -8.08
CA LEU A 112 5.90 7.77 -7.39
C LEU A 112 6.31 9.07 -8.08
N TRP A 113 6.49 10.13 -7.29
CA TRP A 113 6.87 11.45 -7.78
C TRP A 113 8.22 11.87 -7.17
N LEU A 114 9.04 12.52 -7.99
CA LEU A 114 10.18 13.31 -7.52
C LEU A 114 9.75 14.78 -7.51
N LEU A 115 9.81 15.43 -6.35
CA LEU A 115 9.39 16.81 -6.16
C LEU A 115 10.57 17.66 -5.71
N TRP A 116 10.71 18.84 -6.28
CA TRP A 116 11.75 19.83 -5.92
C TRP A 116 11.19 21.24 -6.10
N SER A 117 11.80 22.24 -5.44
CA SER A 117 11.41 23.62 -5.63
C SER A 117 11.79 24.13 -7.01
N GLY A 118 10.87 24.83 -7.68
CA GLY A 118 11.08 25.45 -8.98
C GLY A 118 12.05 26.63 -8.90
N ASN A 119 13.36 26.35 -8.81
CA ASN A 119 14.39 27.38 -8.84
C ASN A 119 14.85 27.62 -10.28
N LYS A 120 15.16 28.88 -10.64
CA LYS A 120 15.66 29.26 -11.99
C LYS A 120 16.88 28.45 -12.44
N HIS A 121 17.68 27.94 -11.50
CA HIS A 121 18.85 27.11 -11.77
C HIS A 121 18.80 25.83 -10.94
N MET A 122 18.77 24.68 -11.63
CA MET A 122 18.87 23.34 -11.02
C MET A 122 20.35 22.96 -10.91
N PRO A 123 20.90 22.73 -9.69
CA PRO A 123 22.28 22.28 -9.53
C PRO A 123 22.54 20.95 -10.25
N ALA A 124 23.73 20.80 -10.86
CA ALA A 124 24.10 19.60 -11.62
C ALA A 124 23.98 18.30 -10.79
N ARG A 125 24.35 18.34 -9.50
CA ARG A 125 24.20 17.19 -8.58
C ARG A 125 22.74 16.73 -8.44
N MET A 126 21.79 17.67 -8.47
CA MET A 126 20.36 17.34 -8.34
C MET A 126 19.85 16.69 -9.62
N ARG A 127 20.28 17.20 -10.78
CA ARG A 127 20.00 16.58 -12.08
C ARG A 127 20.54 15.15 -12.14
N ALA A 128 21.81 14.95 -11.76
CA ALA A 128 22.41 13.62 -11.72
C ALA A 128 21.62 12.65 -10.82
N MET A 129 21.15 13.10 -9.65
CA MET A 129 20.30 12.28 -8.77
C MET A 129 18.95 11.96 -9.41
N ILE A 130 18.28 12.94 -10.02
CA ILE A 130 17.00 12.74 -10.71
C ILE A 130 17.15 11.72 -11.84
N ASP A 131 18.21 11.85 -12.66
CA ASP A 131 18.49 10.96 -13.77
C ASP A 131 18.74 9.53 -13.27
N TYR A 132 19.58 9.38 -12.25
CA TYR A 132 19.87 8.08 -11.62
C TYR A 132 18.60 7.42 -11.05
N LEU A 133 17.82 8.14 -10.25
CA LEU A 133 16.59 7.64 -9.65
C LEU A 133 15.54 7.29 -10.71
N SER A 134 15.42 8.11 -11.76
CA SER A 134 14.50 7.87 -12.87
C SER A 134 14.88 6.64 -13.67
N GLU A 135 16.17 6.33 -13.80
CA GLU A 135 16.64 5.09 -14.41
C GLU A 135 16.34 3.87 -13.54
N LYS A 136 16.67 3.92 -12.24
CA LYS A 136 16.53 2.78 -11.32
C LYS A 136 15.10 2.46 -10.93
N MET A 137 14.18 3.43 -11.02
CA MET A 137 12.77 3.26 -10.66
C MET A 137 11.85 3.08 -11.86
N LYS A 138 12.40 2.76 -13.05
CA LYS A 138 11.59 2.33 -14.18
C LYS A 138 10.84 1.04 -13.78
N PRO A 139 9.51 1.00 -13.96
CA PRO A 139 8.77 -0.24 -13.71
C PRO A 139 9.32 -1.35 -14.63
N ALA A 140 9.42 -2.57 -14.11
CA ALA A 140 9.56 -3.74 -14.96
C ALA A 140 8.40 -3.70 -15.98
N SER A 141 8.73 -3.77 -17.26
CA SER A 141 7.86 -3.53 -18.41
C SER A 141 6.51 -4.25 -18.25
N GLY A 142 5.39 -3.51 -18.10
CA GLY A 142 4.06 -4.13 -18.07
C GLY A 142 2.93 -3.41 -17.31
N SER A 143 2.90 -2.08 -17.19
CA SER A 143 1.74 -1.39 -16.60
C SER A 143 1.37 -0.12 -17.38
N PRO A 144 0.09 0.06 -17.78
CA PRO A 144 -0.33 1.10 -18.70
C PRO A 144 -0.24 2.48 -18.05
N ALA A 145 0.54 3.36 -18.66
CA ALA A 145 0.63 4.76 -18.28
C ALA A 145 -0.67 5.49 -18.67
N LEU A 146 -1.41 6.01 -17.68
CA LEU A 146 -2.43 7.01 -17.95
C LEU A 146 -1.79 8.39 -18.12
N ALA A 147 -2.33 9.10 -19.11
CA ALA A 147 -1.82 10.30 -19.74
C ALA A 147 -1.42 11.44 -18.79
N GLN A 148 -0.37 12.14 -19.23
CA GLN A 148 0.06 13.43 -18.73
C GLN A 148 -1.11 14.42 -18.71
N ARG A 149 -1.43 15.01 -17.55
CA ARG A 149 -2.24 16.22 -17.52
C ARG A 149 -1.37 17.41 -17.89
N SER A 150 -1.72 17.99 -19.04
CA SER A 150 -1.28 19.27 -19.56
C SER A 150 -1.36 20.34 -18.46
N LYS A 151 -0.33 21.18 -18.42
CA LYS A 151 -0.33 22.43 -17.65
C LYS A 151 -1.51 23.28 -18.12
N THR A 152 -2.43 23.63 -17.21
CA THR A 152 -3.28 24.79 -17.41
C THR A 152 -2.43 26.00 -17.09
N THR A 153 -2.14 26.77 -18.13
CA THR A 153 -1.59 28.11 -18.10
C THR A 153 -2.75 29.07 -17.87
N GLU A 154 -2.52 30.04 -16.96
CA GLU A 154 -3.34 31.24 -16.65
C GLU A 154 -4.70 31.07 -15.96
#